data_AF-A0A2V7SB88-F1
#
_entry.id   AF-A0A2V7SB88-F1
#
_cell.length_a   1.000
_cell.length_b   1.000
_cell.length_c   1.000
_cell.angle_alpha   90.00
_cell.angle_beta   90.00
_cell.angle_gamma   90.00
#
_symmetry.space_group_name_H-M   'P 1'
#
loop_
_entity.id
_entity.type
_entity.pdbx_description
1 polymer ?
#
loop_
_entity_poly.entity_id
_entity_poly.type
_entity_poly.pdbx_seq_one_letter_code
_entity_poly.pdbx_strand_id
1 'polypeptide(L)'
;MTKPKIRDLLARKGDPLQLEALTGDVGLDREIPSPEASSPGLVLAGYTARFVADRLHILGETEIAYLGSLDAAARHRALETFFGFELPAVIVTKSQKPPAELLALARAKGVAVIRTKLKTAEFYRRLKPFLDDVFAPSTTVHASLADVFGVGLLFLGRSGIGKSECVLDLVERGHRLVADDVVHITRQGNDVLIGRGHELSRHYMEIRGVGLIDIKALFGIRAVRQQKRIEVVVQLEDWDASHEYDRTGLDSQQTVLLDVAVPLVTVPLNPGKNLTVICEVVAMNHLLRYTGVDSARSLNERLLKRMRARSDVQEYLEEDYE
;
A
#
# COMPACT_ATOMS: atom_id res chain seq x y z
N MET A 1 2.55 13.26 -9.50
CA MET A 1 1.23 12.59 -9.47
C MET A 1 0.16 13.65 -9.66
N THR A 2 -0.81 13.41 -10.53
CA THR A 2 -1.98 14.28 -10.70
C THR A 2 -2.86 14.13 -9.46
N LYS A 3 -3.26 15.23 -8.82
CA LYS A 3 -4.12 15.19 -7.64
C LYS A 3 -5.52 14.70 -8.05
N PRO A 4 -6.21 13.89 -7.22
CA PRO A 4 -7.56 13.42 -7.53
C PRO A 4 -8.53 14.60 -7.60
N LYS A 5 -9.50 14.50 -8.49
CA LYS A 5 -10.57 15.50 -8.63
C LYS A 5 -11.82 15.09 -7.86
N ILE A 6 -12.66 16.05 -7.54
CA ILE A 6 -13.95 15.79 -6.88
C ILE A 6 -14.84 14.86 -7.72
N ARG A 7 -14.80 14.99 -9.05
CA ARG A 7 -15.48 14.11 -9.99
C ARG A 7 -15.07 12.64 -9.84
N ASP A 8 -13.84 12.34 -9.45
CA ASP A 8 -13.36 10.97 -9.26
C ASP A 8 -14.03 10.29 -8.06
N LEU A 9 -14.49 11.06 -7.06
CA LEU A 9 -15.29 10.54 -5.95
C LEU A 9 -16.69 10.11 -6.40
N LEU A 10 -17.30 10.84 -7.34
CA LEU A 10 -18.66 10.61 -7.85
C LEU A 10 -18.72 9.48 -8.88
N ALA A 11 -17.68 9.33 -9.71
CA ALA A 11 -17.66 8.36 -10.80
C ALA A 11 -17.45 6.88 -10.35
N ARG A 12 -17.37 6.61 -9.04
CA ARG A 12 -17.03 5.27 -8.54
C ARG A 12 -18.17 4.28 -8.71
N LYS A 13 -17.86 3.13 -9.30
CA LYS A 13 -18.81 2.02 -9.45
C LYS A 13 -19.37 1.57 -8.10
N GLY A 14 -20.69 1.46 -8.02
CA GLY A 14 -21.42 0.97 -6.84
C GLY A 14 -21.75 2.04 -5.79
N ASP A 15 -21.36 3.30 -6.00
CA ASP A 15 -21.63 4.45 -5.12
C ASP A 15 -21.51 4.13 -3.61
N PRO A 16 -20.33 3.63 -3.16
CA PRO A 16 -20.14 3.22 -1.77
C PRO A 16 -20.29 4.38 -0.76
N LEU A 17 -20.14 5.62 -1.25
CA LEU A 17 -20.24 6.85 -0.49
C LEU A 17 -21.63 7.52 -0.60
N GLN A 18 -22.53 6.99 -1.43
CA GLN A 18 -23.91 7.45 -1.62
C GLN A 18 -23.99 8.94 -1.96
N LEU A 19 -23.18 9.39 -2.92
CA LEU A 19 -22.94 10.81 -3.21
C LEU A 19 -23.88 11.36 -4.27
N GLU A 20 -24.30 12.61 -4.05
CA GLU A 20 -25.17 13.36 -4.95
C GLU A 20 -24.70 14.81 -5.03
N ALA A 21 -24.42 15.32 -6.23
CA ALA A 21 -24.03 16.71 -6.42
C ALA A 21 -25.25 17.65 -6.34
N LEU A 22 -25.25 18.60 -5.41
CA LEU A 22 -26.31 19.60 -5.25
C LEU A 22 -26.06 20.87 -6.10
N THR A 23 -24.83 21.07 -6.53
CA THR A 23 -24.41 22.20 -7.37
C THR A 23 -24.31 21.85 -8.86
N GLY A 24 -24.76 20.67 -9.28
CA GLY A 24 -24.55 20.17 -10.64
C GLY A 24 -23.06 19.95 -10.91
N ASP A 25 -22.59 20.32 -12.11
CA ASP A 25 -21.19 20.16 -12.51
C ASP A 25 -20.23 21.21 -11.91
N VAL A 26 -20.78 22.22 -11.23
CA VAL A 26 -19.97 23.30 -10.64
C VAL A 26 -19.02 22.74 -9.59
N GLY A 27 -17.72 22.99 -9.79
CA GLY A 27 -16.65 22.66 -8.86
C GLY A 27 -16.22 21.19 -8.86
N LEU A 28 -16.80 20.33 -9.69
CA LEU A 28 -16.43 18.90 -9.74
C LEU A 28 -15.01 18.66 -10.25
N ASP A 29 -14.43 19.64 -10.94
CA ASP A 29 -13.06 19.56 -11.49
C ASP A 29 -11.98 20.10 -10.59
N ARG A 30 -12.35 20.60 -9.41
CA ARG A 30 -11.37 20.99 -8.39
C ARG A 30 -10.61 19.77 -7.91
N GLU A 31 -9.34 19.99 -7.63
CA GLU A 31 -8.47 18.97 -7.04
C GLU A 31 -8.73 18.84 -5.54
N ILE A 32 -8.58 17.63 -5.02
CA ILE A 32 -8.46 17.36 -3.60
C ILE A 32 -6.96 17.46 -3.28
N PRO A 33 -6.52 18.45 -2.48
CA PRO A 33 -5.10 18.65 -2.23
C PRO A 33 -4.59 17.91 -0.99
N SER A 34 -5.50 17.44 -0.11
CA SER A 34 -5.17 16.84 1.18
C SER A 34 -5.82 15.46 1.36
N PRO A 35 -5.13 14.49 2.02
CA PRO A 35 -5.70 13.20 2.38
C PRO A 35 -6.65 13.27 3.58
N GLU A 36 -6.83 14.45 4.18
CA GLU A 36 -7.69 14.64 5.33
C GLU A 36 -9.00 15.36 4.98
N ALA A 37 -10.02 15.05 5.77
CA ALA A 37 -11.29 15.76 5.77
C ALA A 37 -11.55 16.30 7.18
N SER A 38 -12.29 17.41 7.28
CA SER A 38 -12.56 18.07 8.55
C SER A 38 -13.96 18.68 8.61
N SER A 39 -14.47 18.89 9.82
CA SER A 39 -15.73 19.59 10.04
C SER A 39 -15.47 21.05 10.45
N PRO A 40 -16.05 22.06 9.76
CA PRO A 40 -15.67 23.46 9.92
C PRO A 40 -16.42 24.19 11.04
N GLY A 41 -16.81 23.51 12.13
CA GLY A 41 -17.69 24.07 13.17
C GLY A 41 -17.22 25.41 13.76
N LEU A 42 -15.93 25.53 14.11
CA LEU A 42 -15.36 26.77 14.65
C LEU A 42 -15.31 27.92 13.64
N VAL A 43 -15.11 27.60 12.36
CA VAL A 43 -15.08 28.61 11.28
C VAL A 43 -16.45 29.18 11.03
N LEU A 44 -17.48 28.33 11.03
CA LEU A 44 -18.86 28.78 10.95
C LEU A 44 -19.23 29.70 12.13
N ALA A 45 -18.61 29.49 13.30
CA ALA A 45 -18.74 30.36 14.47
C ALA A 45 -17.82 31.60 14.47
N GLY A 46 -16.99 31.79 13.44
CA GLY A 46 -16.14 32.98 13.26
C GLY A 46 -14.69 32.84 13.70
N TYR A 47 -14.25 31.68 14.19
CA TYR A 47 -12.84 31.43 14.54
C TYR A 47 -12.07 30.80 13.37
N THR A 48 -11.21 31.60 12.72
CA THR A 48 -10.51 31.21 11.48
C THR A 48 -8.99 31.00 11.63
N ALA A 49 -8.40 31.32 12.79
CA ALA A 49 -6.95 31.41 12.96
C ALA A 49 -6.17 30.11 12.67
N ARG A 50 -6.83 28.94 12.76
CA ARG A 50 -6.23 27.62 12.46
C ARG A 50 -7.04 26.85 11.42
N PHE A 51 -7.74 27.55 10.54
CA PHE A 51 -8.55 26.88 9.53
C PHE A 51 -7.67 26.27 8.43
N VAL A 52 -7.90 24.99 8.16
CA VAL A 52 -7.18 24.24 7.13
C VAL A 52 -8.09 24.08 5.92
N ALA A 53 -8.09 25.08 5.04
CA ALA A 53 -9.03 25.20 3.93
C ALA A 53 -8.87 24.12 2.86
N ASP A 54 -7.67 23.56 2.73
CA ASP A 54 -7.31 22.56 1.71
C ASP A 54 -7.96 21.18 1.92
N ARG A 55 -8.67 20.97 3.03
CA ARG A 55 -9.36 19.71 3.32
C ARG A 55 -10.74 19.65 2.68
N LEU A 56 -11.23 18.43 2.47
CA LEU A 56 -12.66 18.24 2.23
C LEU A 56 -13.44 18.63 3.50
N HIS A 57 -14.41 19.53 3.37
CA HIS A 57 -15.17 20.03 4.53
C HIS A 57 -16.50 19.31 4.68
N ILE A 58 -16.70 18.64 5.82
CA ILE A 58 -17.86 17.80 6.09
C ILE A 58 -18.78 18.51 7.09
N LEU A 59 -19.99 18.84 6.62
CA LEU A 59 -21.06 19.40 7.44
C LEU A 59 -21.94 18.25 7.94
N GLY A 60 -21.84 18.04 9.25
CA GLY A 60 -22.65 17.12 10.03
C GLY A 60 -23.99 17.74 10.41
N GLU A 61 -24.64 17.11 11.38
CA GLU A 61 -25.87 17.64 11.97
C GLU A 61 -25.59 18.90 12.79
N THR A 62 -24.48 18.92 13.52
CA THR A 62 -24.07 20.07 14.34
C THR A 62 -23.89 21.33 13.49
N GLU A 63 -23.17 21.26 12.37
CA GLU A 63 -22.95 22.41 11.49
C GLU A 63 -24.24 22.90 10.84
N ILE A 64 -25.08 21.98 10.35
CA ILE A 64 -26.35 22.34 9.69
C ILE A 64 -27.34 22.91 10.70
N ALA A 65 -27.45 22.34 11.90
CA ALA A 65 -28.30 22.84 12.97
C ALA A 65 -27.84 24.22 13.45
N TYR A 66 -26.53 24.43 13.61
CA TYR A 66 -25.97 25.74 13.95
C TYR A 66 -26.34 26.79 12.91
N LEU A 67 -26.11 26.51 11.62
CA LEU A 67 -26.52 27.42 10.54
C LEU A 67 -28.03 27.68 10.53
N GLY A 68 -28.83 26.67 10.86
CA GLY A 68 -30.29 26.80 10.99
C GLY A 68 -30.74 27.64 12.18
N SER A 69 -29.96 27.70 13.26
CA SER A 69 -30.27 28.53 14.44
C SER A 69 -29.96 30.03 14.27
N LEU A 70 -29.16 30.38 13.27
CA LEU A 70 -28.80 31.77 12.97
C LEU A 70 -29.90 32.48 12.18
N ASP A 71 -30.07 33.79 12.41
CA ASP A 71 -30.85 34.64 11.52
C ASP A 71 -30.19 34.72 10.13
N ALA A 72 -30.93 35.23 9.13
CA ALA A 72 -30.45 35.28 7.75
C ALA A 72 -29.14 36.08 7.59
N ALA A 73 -28.98 37.19 8.31
CA ALA A 73 -27.81 38.04 8.19
C ALA A 73 -26.58 37.40 8.84
N ALA A 74 -26.73 36.79 10.01
CA ALA A 74 -25.69 36.05 10.72
C ALA A 74 -25.28 34.79 9.94
N ARG A 75 -26.25 34.03 9.42
CA ARG A 75 -25.98 32.86 8.57
C ARG A 75 -25.20 33.26 7.32
N HIS A 76 -25.58 34.37 6.67
CA HIS A 76 -24.87 34.87 5.50
C HIS A 76 -23.42 35.23 5.83
N ARG A 77 -23.17 36.00 6.91
CA ARG A 77 -21.81 36.35 7.36
C ARG A 77 -20.95 35.12 7.69
N ALA A 78 -21.53 34.12 8.35
CA ALA A 78 -20.85 32.86 8.67
C ALA A 78 -20.42 32.11 7.40
N LEU A 79 -21.33 32.01 6.43
CA LEU A 79 -21.06 31.35 5.16
C LEU A 79 -20.09 32.14 4.28
N GLU A 80 -20.18 33.48 4.23
CA GLU A 80 -19.20 34.32 3.53
C GLU A 80 -17.80 34.16 4.12
N THR A 81 -17.68 34.07 5.44
CA THR A 81 -16.40 33.79 6.11
C THR A 81 -15.86 32.43 5.67
N PHE A 82 -16.69 31.40 5.68
CA PHE A 82 -16.30 30.04 5.29
C PHE A 82 -15.92 29.91 3.80
N PHE A 83 -16.73 30.50 2.90
CA PHE A 83 -16.46 30.54 1.46
C PHE A 83 -15.49 31.66 1.03
N GLY A 84 -14.96 32.43 1.98
CA GLY A 84 -13.86 33.36 1.77
C GLY A 84 -12.53 32.63 1.52
N PHE A 85 -12.44 31.37 1.91
CA PHE A 85 -11.29 30.50 1.66
C PHE A 85 -11.46 29.68 0.38
N GLU A 86 -10.35 29.19 -0.18
CA GLU A 86 -10.37 28.27 -1.31
C GLU A 86 -10.66 26.84 -0.86
N LEU A 87 -11.94 26.47 -0.89
CA LEU A 87 -12.38 25.14 -0.50
C LEU A 87 -12.32 24.17 -1.70
N PRO A 88 -11.87 22.91 -1.53
CA PRO A 88 -11.94 21.90 -2.59
C PRO A 88 -13.37 21.46 -2.84
N ALA A 89 -14.10 21.08 -1.78
CA ALA A 89 -15.53 20.76 -1.82
C ALA A 89 -16.14 20.78 -0.41
N VAL A 90 -17.45 20.84 -0.37
CA VAL A 90 -18.27 20.77 0.85
C VAL A 90 -19.17 19.53 0.77
N ILE A 91 -19.14 18.68 1.79
CA ILE A 91 -19.96 17.48 1.88
C ILE A 91 -20.99 17.63 2.99
N VAL A 92 -22.27 17.46 2.67
CA VAL A 92 -23.39 17.47 3.63
C VAL A 92 -23.82 16.03 3.90
N THR A 93 -23.76 15.63 5.17
CA THR A 93 -24.06 14.24 5.58
C THR A 93 -25.51 14.06 6.01
N LYS A 94 -25.95 12.80 6.20
CA LYS A 94 -27.29 12.40 6.68
C LYS A 94 -28.45 12.89 5.79
N SER A 95 -28.24 13.04 4.48
CA SER A 95 -29.24 13.56 3.54
C SER A 95 -29.79 14.94 3.92
N GLN A 96 -29.09 15.70 4.76
CA GLN A 96 -29.59 16.97 5.25
C GLN A 96 -29.76 17.97 4.10
N LYS A 97 -30.74 18.86 4.24
CA LYS A 97 -30.96 19.95 3.30
C LYS A 97 -30.11 21.15 3.73
N PRO A 98 -29.05 21.52 2.98
CA PRO A 98 -28.29 22.71 3.31
C PRO A 98 -29.13 23.98 3.10
N PRO A 99 -28.81 25.07 3.82
CA PRO A 99 -29.42 26.38 3.59
C PRO A 99 -29.26 26.83 2.13
N ALA A 100 -30.24 27.57 1.60
CA ALA A 100 -30.19 28.05 0.23
C ALA A 100 -29.00 28.98 -0.03
N GLU A 101 -28.62 29.77 0.98
CA GLU A 101 -27.46 30.68 0.91
C GLU A 101 -26.15 29.92 0.74
N LEU A 102 -26.02 28.71 1.32
CA LEU A 102 -24.85 27.85 1.17
C LEU A 102 -24.70 27.42 -0.29
N LEU A 103 -25.77 26.97 -0.93
CA LEU A 103 -25.75 26.55 -2.33
C LEU A 103 -25.48 27.74 -3.28
N ALA A 104 -26.04 28.92 -2.97
CA ALA A 104 -25.81 30.13 -3.77
C ALA A 104 -24.34 30.57 -3.73
N LEU A 105 -23.75 30.66 -2.52
CA LEU A 105 -22.35 31.03 -2.34
C LEU A 105 -21.40 29.98 -2.94
N ALA A 106 -21.69 28.70 -2.77
CA ALA A 106 -20.90 27.64 -3.36
C ALA A 106 -20.85 27.74 -4.90
N ARG A 107 -21.99 27.99 -5.55
CA ARG A 107 -22.04 28.21 -7.01
C ARG A 107 -21.23 29.45 -7.42
N ALA A 108 -21.39 30.55 -6.70
CA ALA A 108 -20.66 31.80 -6.98
C ALA A 108 -19.14 31.63 -6.85
N LYS A 109 -18.68 30.78 -5.92
CA LYS A 109 -17.25 30.49 -5.69
C LYS A 109 -16.73 29.28 -6.49
N GLY A 110 -17.58 28.63 -7.27
CA GLY A 110 -17.20 27.44 -8.03
C GLY A 110 -16.85 26.23 -7.15
N VAL A 111 -17.41 26.12 -5.95
CA VAL A 111 -17.17 25.02 -5.00
C VAL A 111 -18.28 23.99 -5.14
N ALA A 112 -17.90 22.71 -5.25
CA ALA A 112 -18.86 21.62 -5.28
C ALA A 112 -19.50 21.40 -3.91
N VAL A 113 -20.83 21.33 -3.88
CA VAL A 113 -21.58 20.84 -2.70
C VAL A 113 -22.14 19.47 -3.01
N ILE A 114 -21.69 18.48 -2.24
CA ILE A 114 -22.08 17.09 -2.39
C ILE A 114 -22.90 16.69 -1.16
N ARG A 115 -23.98 15.95 -1.38
CA ARG A 115 -24.77 15.33 -0.32
C ARG A 115 -24.45 13.85 -0.25
N THR A 116 -24.41 13.30 0.96
CA THR A 116 -24.39 11.86 1.20
C THR A 116 -25.52 11.44 2.13
N LYS A 117 -26.08 10.27 1.87
CA LYS A 117 -27.07 9.63 2.76
C LYS A 117 -26.44 9.04 4.02
N LEU A 118 -25.11 8.89 4.06
CA LEU A 118 -24.40 8.29 5.17
C LEU A 118 -24.36 9.20 6.40
N LYS A 119 -24.32 8.59 7.58
CA LYS A 119 -24.03 9.31 8.84
C LYS A 119 -22.60 9.84 8.80
N THR A 120 -22.32 10.93 9.53
CA THR A 120 -21.01 11.61 9.51
C THR A 120 -19.84 10.65 9.82
N ALA A 121 -19.91 9.90 10.92
CA ALA A 121 -18.87 8.92 11.28
C ALA A 121 -18.72 7.78 10.25
N GLU A 122 -19.83 7.33 9.66
CA GLU A 122 -19.85 6.33 8.60
C GLU A 122 -19.15 6.85 7.34
N PHE A 123 -19.45 8.10 6.97
CA PHE A 123 -18.85 8.76 5.81
C PHE A 123 -17.34 8.90 5.98
N TYR A 124 -16.87 9.39 7.14
CA TYR A 124 -15.44 9.44 7.46
C TYR A 124 -14.77 8.05 7.32
N ARG A 125 -15.39 7.00 7.88
CA ARG A 125 -14.84 5.64 7.84
C ARG A 125 -14.71 5.08 6.42
N ARG A 126 -15.62 5.45 5.51
CA ARG A 126 -15.58 5.00 4.11
C ARG A 126 -14.74 5.90 3.21
N LEU A 127 -14.65 7.19 3.51
CA LEU A 127 -13.83 8.15 2.78
C LEU A 127 -12.34 7.94 3.05
N LYS A 128 -11.97 7.64 4.30
CA LYS A 128 -10.56 7.56 4.71
C LYS A 128 -9.74 6.55 3.89
N PRO A 129 -10.17 5.29 3.69
CA PRO A 129 -9.42 4.34 2.86
C PRO A 129 -9.21 4.80 1.42
N PHE A 130 -10.13 5.62 0.87
CA PHE A 130 -9.97 6.17 -0.47
C PHE A 130 -8.90 7.25 -0.51
N LEU A 131 -8.95 8.19 0.43
CA LEU A 131 -7.93 9.23 0.51
C LEU A 131 -6.56 8.59 0.79
N ASP A 132 -6.49 7.61 1.68
CA ASP A 132 -5.25 6.89 1.97
C ASP A 132 -4.68 6.19 0.74
N ASP A 133 -5.52 5.53 -0.09
CA ASP A 133 -5.05 4.83 -1.29
C ASP A 133 -4.56 5.80 -2.38
N VAL A 134 -5.27 6.91 -2.59
CA VAL A 134 -4.93 7.87 -3.66
C VAL A 134 -3.70 8.71 -3.30
N PHE A 135 -3.53 9.04 -2.01
CA PHE A 135 -2.38 9.80 -1.52
C PHE A 135 -1.25 8.90 -1.00
N ALA A 136 -1.39 7.57 -1.10
CA ALA A 136 -0.35 6.63 -0.69
C ALA A 136 0.97 6.94 -1.40
N PRO A 137 2.10 7.04 -0.67
CA PRO A 137 3.43 7.07 -1.27
C PRO A 137 3.58 5.88 -2.22
N SER A 138 4.08 6.15 -3.42
CA SER A 138 4.22 5.11 -4.44
C SER A 138 5.51 5.26 -5.23
N THR A 139 6.02 4.13 -5.70
CA THR A 139 7.16 4.05 -6.60
C THR A 139 6.91 2.96 -7.65
N THR A 140 7.71 2.98 -8.71
CA THR A 140 7.68 1.96 -9.75
C THR A 140 9.09 1.41 -9.92
N VAL A 141 9.23 0.09 -9.91
CA VAL A 141 10.53 -0.58 -10.01
C VAL A 141 10.52 -1.62 -11.11
N HIS A 142 11.69 -1.83 -11.74
CA HIS A 142 11.89 -2.93 -12.66
C HIS A 142 12.13 -4.23 -11.89
N ALA A 143 11.11 -5.07 -11.82
CA ALA A 143 11.07 -6.23 -10.96
C ALA A 143 10.02 -7.24 -11.42
N SER A 144 10.06 -8.44 -10.85
CA SER A 144 8.95 -9.39 -10.93
C SER A 144 8.38 -9.59 -9.52
N LEU A 145 7.08 -9.85 -9.39
CA LEU A 145 6.42 -10.07 -8.12
C LEU A 145 5.56 -11.34 -8.20
N ALA A 146 5.79 -12.26 -7.26
CA ALA A 146 5.04 -13.51 -7.18
C ALA A 146 4.50 -13.78 -5.77
N ASP A 147 3.38 -14.50 -5.69
CA ASP A 147 2.79 -15.01 -4.46
C ASP A 147 3.16 -16.49 -4.31
N VAL A 148 4.13 -16.76 -3.44
CA VAL A 148 4.72 -18.09 -3.22
C VAL A 148 4.30 -18.59 -1.84
N PHE A 149 3.50 -19.65 -1.77
CA PHE A 149 2.88 -20.14 -0.53
C PHE A 149 2.16 -19.07 0.32
N GLY A 150 1.65 -18.02 -0.30
CA GLY A 150 1.04 -16.92 0.43
C GLY A 150 2.03 -15.84 0.91
N VAL A 151 3.29 -15.87 0.51
CA VAL A 151 4.31 -14.84 0.75
C VAL A 151 4.59 -14.11 -0.56
N GLY A 152 4.56 -12.78 -0.55
CA GLY A 152 4.93 -11.95 -1.69
C GLY A 152 6.43 -11.76 -1.79
N LEU A 153 7.01 -12.35 -2.83
CA LEU A 153 8.43 -12.24 -3.16
C LEU A 153 8.62 -11.23 -4.28
N LEU A 154 9.30 -10.12 -3.99
CA LEU A 154 9.71 -9.12 -4.99
C LEU A 154 11.11 -9.45 -5.50
N PHE A 155 11.23 -9.82 -6.78
CA PHE A 155 12.46 -10.19 -7.43
C PHE A 155 13.15 -8.97 -8.05
N LEU A 156 14.34 -8.65 -7.55
CA LEU A 156 15.23 -7.61 -8.08
C LEU A 156 16.45 -8.26 -8.75
N GLY A 157 17.09 -7.53 -9.66
CA GLY A 157 18.27 -8.00 -10.39
C GLY A 157 18.36 -7.38 -11.78
N ARG A 158 19.54 -7.44 -12.40
CA ARG A 158 19.78 -6.85 -13.73
C ARG A 158 18.82 -7.41 -14.80
N SER A 159 18.65 -6.68 -15.90
CA SER A 159 17.82 -7.16 -17.01
C SER A 159 18.40 -8.45 -17.60
N GLY A 160 17.53 -9.41 -17.92
CA GLY A 160 17.95 -10.71 -18.48
C GLY A 160 18.60 -11.69 -17.50
N ILE A 161 18.60 -11.39 -16.20
CA ILE A 161 19.16 -12.28 -15.17
C ILE A 161 18.34 -13.56 -14.93
N GLY A 162 17.10 -13.64 -15.43
CA GLY A 162 16.22 -14.79 -15.22
C GLY A 162 15.04 -14.55 -14.28
N LYS A 163 14.64 -13.29 -14.01
CA LYS A 163 13.52 -12.98 -13.11
C LYS A 163 12.20 -13.55 -13.64
N SER A 164 11.87 -13.27 -14.90
CA SER A 164 10.63 -13.70 -15.54
C SER A 164 10.57 -15.22 -15.66
N GLU A 165 11.68 -15.86 -16.04
CA GLU A 165 11.81 -17.31 -16.13
C GLU A 165 11.62 -17.99 -14.76
N CYS A 166 12.22 -17.45 -13.70
CA CYS A 166 12.02 -17.95 -12.35
C CYS A 166 10.54 -17.86 -11.91
N VAL A 167 9.87 -16.74 -12.23
CA VAL A 167 8.45 -16.57 -11.88
C VAL A 167 7.56 -17.49 -12.71
N LEU A 168 7.91 -17.74 -13.98
CA LEU A 168 7.20 -18.71 -14.82
C LEU A 168 7.29 -20.12 -14.24
N ASP A 169 8.48 -20.56 -13.83
CA ASP A 169 8.66 -21.86 -13.16
C ASP A 169 7.85 -21.95 -11.85
N LEU A 170 7.80 -20.87 -11.07
CA LEU A 170 6.95 -20.80 -9.87
C LEU A 170 5.47 -20.95 -10.22
N VAL A 171 5.00 -20.29 -11.28
CA VAL A 171 3.62 -20.41 -11.75
C VAL A 171 3.29 -21.85 -12.19
N GLU A 172 4.20 -22.51 -12.91
CA GLU A 172 4.03 -23.91 -13.31
C GLU A 172 3.86 -24.83 -12.09
N ARG A 173 4.55 -24.52 -10.99
CA ARG A 173 4.43 -25.22 -9.69
C ARG A 173 3.19 -24.84 -8.86
N GLY A 174 2.32 -23.98 -9.38
CA GLY A 174 1.06 -23.61 -8.74
C GLY A 174 1.09 -22.33 -7.90
N HIS A 175 2.19 -21.58 -7.94
CA HIS A 175 2.27 -20.23 -7.38
C HIS A 175 1.61 -19.21 -8.32
N ARG A 176 1.57 -17.94 -7.93
CA ARG A 176 0.82 -16.93 -8.68
C ARG A 176 1.69 -15.75 -9.10
N LEU A 177 1.62 -15.40 -10.38
CA LEU A 177 2.16 -14.15 -10.90
C LEU A 177 1.33 -12.98 -10.38
N VAL A 178 1.99 -11.94 -9.89
CA VAL A 178 1.35 -10.66 -9.54
C VAL A 178 1.68 -9.59 -10.58
N ALA A 179 2.97 -9.51 -10.95
CA ALA A 179 3.49 -8.56 -11.92
C ALA A 179 4.82 -9.06 -12.49
N ASP A 180 5.11 -8.73 -13.73
CA ASP A 180 6.41 -8.95 -14.36
C ASP A 180 6.90 -7.67 -15.05
N ASP A 181 8.22 -7.53 -15.15
CA ASP A 181 8.97 -6.37 -15.63
C ASP A 181 8.77 -5.06 -14.85
N VAL A 182 7.54 -4.57 -14.71
CA VAL A 182 7.21 -3.30 -14.03
C VAL A 182 6.25 -3.55 -12.87
N VAL A 183 6.72 -3.25 -11.66
CA VAL A 183 5.93 -3.36 -10.42
C VAL A 183 5.66 -1.96 -9.86
N HIS A 184 4.38 -1.62 -9.73
CA HIS A 184 3.96 -0.45 -8.95
C HIS A 184 3.83 -0.84 -7.49
N ILE A 185 4.56 -0.14 -6.63
CA ILE A 185 4.58 -0.37 -5.20
C ILE A 185 3.93 0.84 -4.53
N THR A 186 2.94 0.60 -3.68
CA THR A 186 2.33 1.62 -2.82
C THR A 186 2.54 1.26 -1.35
N ARG A 187 2.80 2.27 -0.51
CA ARG A 187 2.81 2.13 0.94
C ARG A 187 1.43 2.44 1.49
N GLN A 188 0.78 1.44 2.06
CA GLN A 188 -0.53 1.56 2.71
C GLN A 188 -0.40 1.42 4.23
N GLY A 189 -1.23 2.18 4.96
CA GLY A 189 -1.16 2.25 6.41
C GLY A 189 0.22 2.72 6.89
N ASN A 190 0.69 2.16 8.01
CA ASN A 190 1.99 2.56 8.53
C ASN A 190 3.14 1.88 7.78
N ASP A 191 3.10 0.56 7.54
CA ASP A 191 4.30 -0.17 7.05
C ASP A 191 3.97 -1.34 6.10
N VAL A 192 2.86 -1.26 5.35
CA VAL A 192 2.47 -2.31 4.41
C VAL A 192 2.77 -1.87 2.98
N LEU A 193 3.71 -2.57 2.33
CA LEU A 193 3.98 -2.39 0.91
C LEU A 193 3.08 -3.31 0.10
N ILE A 194 2.32 -2.76 -0.84
CA ILE A 194 1.48 -3.49 -1.78
C ILE A 194 2.05 -3.32 -3.19
N GLY A 195 2.37 -4.43 -3.84
CA GLY A 195 2.80 -4.46 -5.23
C GLY A 195 1.68 -4.91 -6.17
N ARG A 196 1.63 -4.30 -7.36
CA ARG A 196 0.71 -4.64 -8.46
C ARG A 196 1.37 -4.40 -9.82
N GLY A 197 0.90 -5.11 -10.85
CA GLY A 197 1.35 -4.89 -12.23
C GLY A 197 0.76 -3.63 -12.87
N HIS A 198 1.39 -3.15 -13.93
CA HIS A 198 0.86 -2.05 -14.74
C HIS A 198 -0.46 -2.45 -15.42
N GLU A 199 -1.41 -1.52 -15.60
CA GLU A 199 -2.75 -1.84 -16.08
C GLU A 199 -2.80 -2.51 -17.46
N LEU A 200 -1.83 -2.15 -18.31
CA LEU A 200 -1.68 -2.66 -19.68
C LEU A 200 -0.98 -4.02 -19.76
N SER A 201 -0.02 -4.31 -18.86
CA SER A 201 0.75 -5.56 -18.87
C SER A 201 0.12 -6.65 -17.99
N ARG A 202 -1.10 -6.41 -17.46
CA ARG A 202 -1.79 -7.32 -16.52
C ARG A 202 -1.79 -8.77 -17.01
N HIS A 203 -0.98 -9.59 -16.35
CA HIS A 203 -0.81 -11.04 -16.55
C HIS A 203 -0.04 -11.45 -17.81
N TYR A 204 0.50 -10.48 -18.55
CA TYR A 204 1.43 -10.74 -19.64
C TYR A 204 2.86 -10.83 -19.13
N MET A 205 3.66 -11.68 -19.77
CA MET A 205 5.08 -11.86 -19.49
C MET A 205 5.83 -11.97 -20.80
N GLU A 206 6.98 -11.32 -20.93
CA GLU A 206 7.86 -11.48 -22.08
C GLU A 206 8.90 -12.56 -21.77
N ILE A 207 8.97 -13.60 -22.60
CA ILE A 207 9.98 -14.65 -22.50
C ILE A 207 10.88 -14.58 -23.71
N ARG A 208 12.20 -14.49 -23.48
CA ARG A 208 13.19 -14.42 -24.56
C ARG A 208 13.13 -15.69 -25.41
N GLY A 209 13.09 -15.51 -26.73
CA GLY A 209 12.97 -16.62 -27.69
C GLY A 209 11.56 -17.17 -27.88
N VAL A 210 10.59 -16.77 -27.05
CA VAL A 210 9.17 -17.17 -27.19
C VAL A 210 8.29 -15.97 -27.56
N GLY A 211 8.50 -14.82 -26.92
CA GLY A 211 7.69 -13.61 -27.09
C GLY A 211 6.77 -13.33 -25.89
N LEU A 212 5.78 -12.48 -26.10
CA LEU A 212 4.76 -12.14 -25.07
C LEU A 212 3.75 -13.28 -24.91
N ILE A 213 3.54 -13.71 -23.67
CA ILE A 213 2.60 -14.76 -23.30
C ILE A 213 1.59 -14.25 -22.26
N ASP A 214 0.34 -14.74 -22.34
CA ASP A 214 -0.70 -14.50 -21.34
C ASP A 214 -0.73 -15.63 -20.32
N ILE A 215 -0.23 -15.36 -19.11
CA ILE A 215 -0.13 -16.33 -18.02
C ILE A 215 -1.51 -16.79 -17.54
N LYS A 216 -2.51 -15.90 -17.55
CA LYS A 216 -3.87 -16.25 -17.16
C LYS A 216 -4.52 -17.18 -18.18
N ALA A 217 -4.27 -16.97 -19.47
CA ALA A 217 -4.79 -17.84 -20.54
C ALA A 217 -4.14 -19.23 -20.50
N LEU A 218 -2.83 -19.31 -20.26
CA LEU A 218 -2.08 -20.57 -20.23
C LEU A 218 -2.33 -21.41 -18.96
N PHE A 219 -2.32 -20.79 -17.78
CA PHE A 219 -2.34 -21.50 -16.49
C PHE A 219 -3.62 -21.30 -15.67
N GLY A 220 -4.55 -20.49 -16.20
CA GLY A 220 -5.86 -20.22 -15.62
C GLY A 220 -5.87 -19.13 -14.54
N ILE A 221 -7.07 -18.79 -14.05
CA ILE A 221 -7.27 -17.71 -13.06
C ILE A 221 -6.51 -17.92 -11.75
N ARG A 222 -6.20 -19.17 -11.39
CA ARG A 222 -5.47 -19.53 -10.16
C ARG A 222 -4.00 -19.12 -10.18
N ALA A 223 -3.42 -18.95 -11.38
CA ALA A 223 -2.01 -18.66 -11.62
C ALA A 223 -1.68 -17.17 -11.52
N VAL A 224 -2.68 -16.31 -11.31
CA VAL A 224 -2.51 -14.86 -11.32
C VAL A 224 -3.16 -14.21 -10.11
N ARG A 225 -2.62 -13.06 -9.72
CA ARG A 225 -3.13 -12.24 -8.61
C ARG A 225 -3.02 -10.77 -8.97
N GLN A 226 -4.01 -9.96 -8.61
CA GLN A 226 -4.05 -8.54 -9.01
C GLN A 226 -3.07 -7.67 -8.20
N GLN A 227 -2.93 -7.99 -6.92
CA GLN A 227 -2.01 -7.30 -6.01
C GLN A 227 -1.59 -8.25 -4.90
N LYS A 228 -0.43 -7.99 -4.32
CA LYS A 228 0.11 -8.77 -3.22
C LYS A 228 0.96 -7.87 -2.33
N ARG A 229 0.93 -8.13 -1.02
CA ARG A 229 1.87 -7.51 -0.09
C ARG A 229 3.30 -7.91 -0.50
N ILE A 230 4.28 -7.05 -0.26
CA ILE A 230 5.68 -7.43 -0.40
C ILE A 230 6.17 -7.78 1.00
N GLU A 231 6.56 -9.03 1.19
CA GLU A 231 7.03 -9.54 2.47
C GLU A 231 8.54 -9.83 2.47
N VAL A 232 9.11 -10.18 1.30
CA VAL A 232 10.55 -10.44 1.13
C VAL A 232 11.02 -9.91 -0.22
N VAL A 233 12.18 -9.27 -0.23
CA VAL A 233 12.91 -8.91 -1.45
C VAL A 233 13.92 -10.01 -1.75
N VAL A 234 13.84 -10.58 -2.95
CA VAL A 234 14.81 -11.55 -3.46
C VAL A 234 15.70 -10.85 -4.48
N GLN A 235 16.97 -10.65 -4.12
CA GLN A 235 17.96 -10.03 -4.99
C GLN A 235 18.69 -11.13 -5.77
N LEU A 236 18.43 -11.23 -7.07
CA LEU A 236 19.17 -12.13 -7.96
C LEU A 236 20.48 -11.47 -8.37
N GLU A 237 21.57 -12.22 -8.25
CA GLU A 237 22.91 -11.79 -8.62
C GLU A 237 23.61 -12.87 -9.45
N ASP A 238 24.53 -12.44 -10.31
CA ASP A 238 25.42 -13.39 -10.96
C ASP A 238 26.33 -14.03 -9.91
N TRP A 239 26.60 -15.32 -10.09
CA TRP A 239 27.56 -16.00 -9.23
C TRP A 239 28.95 -15.41 -9.40
N ASP A 240 29.55 -15.00 -8.29
CA ASP A 240 30.93 -14.55 -8.21
C ASP A 240 31.69 -15.40 -7.18
N ALA A 241 32.74 -16.10 -7.64
CA ALA A 241 33.57 -16.95 -6.79
C ALA A 241 34.37 -16.16 -5.74
N SER A 242 34.53 -14.85 -5.94
CA SER A 242 35.23 -13.96 -5.01
C SER A 242 34.32 -13.40 -3.92
N HIS A 243 32.99 -13.55 -4.06
CA HIS A 243 32.02 -13.09 -3.07
C HIS A 243 31.73 -14.17 -2.03
N GLU A 244 31.86 -13.83 -0.75
CA GLU A 244 31.37 -14.69 0.33
C GLU A 244 29.86 -14.48 0.53
N TYR A 245 29.08 -15.45 0.07
CA TYR A 245 27.65 -15.50 0.34
C TYR A 245 27.39 -16.07 1.75
N ASP A 246 26.40 -15.54 2.45
CA ASP A 246 26.00 -16.05 3.77
C ASP A 246 25.57 -17.53 3.66
N ARG A 247 26.19 -18.38 4.47
CA ARG A 247 25.94 -19.83 4.57
C ARG A 247 25.22 -20.22 5.85
N THR A 248 25.13 -19.29 6.80
CA THR A 248 24.64 -19.55 8.15
C THR A 248 23.17 -19.16 8.30
N GLY A 249 22.72 -18.13 7.58
CA GLY A 249 21.37 -17.57 7.71
C GLY A 249 21.15 -16.82 9.03
N LEU A 250 22.22 -16.58 9.80
CA LEU A 250 22.18 -15.89 11.09
C LEU A 250 22.05 -14.38 10.92
N ASP A 251 22.61 -13.83 9.84
CA ASP A 251 22.53 -12.42 9.52
C ASP A 251 21.28 -12.13 8.70
N SER A 252 20.31 -11.45 9.32
CA SER A 252 19.12 -10.99 8.62
C SER A 252 19.41 -9.68 7.89
N GLN A 253 19.60 -9.76 6.58
CA GLN A 253 19.68 -8.56 5.75
C GLN A 253 18.29 -7.94 5.53
N GLN A 254 18.27 -6.62 5.39
CA GLN A 254 17.08 -5.85 5.08
C GLN A 254 17.39 -4.79 4.02
N THR A 255 16.39 -4.43 3.24
CA THR A 255 16.42 -3.30 2.32
C THR A 255 15.25 -2.36 2.63
N VAL A 256 15.35 -1.11 2.21
CA VAL A 256 14.31 -0.09 2.45
C VAL A 256 13.60 0.24 1.15
N LEU A 257 12.27 0.11 1.15
CA LEU A 257 11.39 0.51 0.05
C LEU A 257 10.30 1.43 0.59
N LEU A 258 10.18 2.65 0.03
CA LEU A 258 9.22 3.67 0.50
C LEU A 258 9.28 3.90 2.04
N ASP A 259 10.51 3.95 2.58
CA ASP A 259 10.81 4.08 4.02
C ASP A 259 10.32 2.90 4.89
N VAL A 260 10.01 1.76 4.28
CA VAL A 260 9.67 0.51 4.97
C VAL A 260 10.82 -0.48 4.84
N ALA A 261 11.33 -0.98 5.97
CA ALA A 261 12.35 -2.03 5.99
C ALA A 261 11.71 -3.40 5.67
N VAL A 262 12.29 -4.11 4.71
CA VAL A 262 11.83 -5.42 4.22
C VAL A 262 12.99 -6.40 4.26
N PRO A 263 12.78 -7.66 4.70
CA PRO A 263 13.79 -8.72 4.59
C PRO A 263 14.35 -8.84 3.17
N LEU A 264 15.68 -8.90 3.07
CA LEU A 264 16.42 -9.07 1.83
C LEU A 264 17.09 -10.44 1.83
N VAL A 265 16.91 -11.19 0.74
CA VAL A 265 17.63 -12.44 0.50
C VAL A 265 18.31 -12.37 -0.85
N THR A 266 19.65 -12.38 -0.83
CA THR A 266 20.45 -12.44 -2.06
C THR A 266 20.63 -13.87 -2.50
N VAL A 267 20.22 -14.18 -3.74
CA VAL A 267 20.29 -15.51 -4.33
C VAL A 267 21.19 -15.47 -5.56
N PRO A 268 22.38 -16.08 -5.49
CA PRO A 268 23.28 -16.06 -6.62
C PRO A 268 22.98 -17.18 -7.62
N LEU A 269 23.04 -16.83 -8.89
CA LEU A 269 22.77 -17.71 -10.02
C LEU A 269 23.94 -18.66 -10.29
N ASN A 270 23.87 -19.81 -9.64
CA ASN A 270 24.78 -20.92 -9.89
C ASN A 270 24.24 -21.81 -11.02
N PRO A 271 25.02 -22.06 -12.09
CA PRO A 271 24.69 -23.08 -13.07
C PRO A 271 24.39 -24.42 -12.38
N GLY A 272 23.23 -25.02 -12.71
CA GLY A 272 22.80 -26.32 -12.15
C GLY A 272 22.01 -26.25 -10.84
N LYS A 273 21.85 -25.09 -10.20
CA LYS A 273 20.90 -24.92 -9.09
C LYS A 273 19.52 -24.53 -9.61
N ASN A 274 18.48 -25.13 -9.04
CA ASN A 274 17.11 -24.76 -9.35
C ASN A 274 16.70 -23.54 -8.51
N LEU A 275 16.68 -22.36 -9.13
CA LEU A 275 16.36 -21.09 -8.47
C LEU A 275 14.96 -21.11 -7.84
N THR A 276 14.00 -21.73 -8.52
CA THR A 276 12.61 -21.87 -8.10
C THR A 276 12.49 -22.57 -6.74
N VAL A 277 13.25 -23.66 -6.52
CA VAL A 277 13.30 -24.35 -5.23
C VAL A 277 13.87 -23.45 -4.13
N ILE A 278 14.91 -22.67 -4.44
CA ILE A 278 15.48 -21.73 -3.47
C ILE A 278 14.45 -20.67 -3.06
N CYS A 279 13.69 -20.14 -4.02
CA CYS A 279 12.65 -19.14 -3.76
C CYS A 279 11.50 -19.71 -2.92
N GLU A 280 11.10 -20.96 -3.16
CA GLU A 280 10.16 -21.69 -2.31
C GLU A 280 10.69 -21.83 -0.87
N VAL A 281 11.97 -22.17 -0.70
CA VAL A 281 12.62 -22.22 0.62
C VAL A 281 12.68 -20.86 1.29
N VAL A 282 12.93 -19.78 0.55
CA VAL A 282 12.87 -18.40 1.07
C VAL A 282 11.50 -18.08 1.64
N ALA A 283 10.42 -18.39 0.90
CA ALA A 283 9.06 -18.20 1.36
C ALA A 283 8.74 -19.04 2.61
N MET A 284 9.11 -20.33 2.61
CA MET A 284 8.91 -21.21 3.77
C MET A 284 9.68 -20.73 5.00
N ASN A 285 10.93 -20.29 4.83
CA ASN A 285 11.75 -19.77 5.92
C ASN A 285 11.17 -18.47 6.48
N HIS A 286 10.61 -17.60 5.63
CA HIS A 286 9.88 -16.42 6.08
C HIS A 286 8.67 -16.79 6.93
N LEU A 287 7.88 -17.80 6.51
CA LEU A 287 6.75 -18.30 7.30
C LEU A 287 7.18 -18.90 8.64
N LEU A 288 8.30 -19.65 8.69
CA LEU A 288 8.85 -20.20 9.93
C LEU A 288 9.28 -19.08 10.89
N ARG A 289 9.98 -18.06 10.39
CA ARG A 289 10.37 -16.91 11.22
C ARG A 289 9.15 -16.17 11.75
N TYR A 290 8.09 -16.03 10.94
CA TYR A 290 6.84 -15.42 11.35
C TYR A 290 6.13 -16.20 12.48
N THR A 291 6.27 -17.53 12.52
CA THR A 291 5.76 -18.37 13.63
C THR A 291 6.70 -18.46 14.82
N GLY A 292 7.83 -17.74 14.80
CA GLY A 292 8.81 -17.67 15.88
C GLY A 292 9.92 -18.73 15.81
N VAL A 293 10.00 -19.50 14.72
CA VAL A 293 11.02 -20.53 14.53
C VAL A 293 12.18 -19.98 13.70
N ASP A 294 13.37 -19.88 14.30
CA ASP A 294 14.61 -19.60 13.58
C ASP A 294 15.54 -20.83 13.60
N SER A 295 15.63 -21.50 12.44
CA SER A 295 16.40 -22.74 12.27
C SER A 295 17.91 -22.53 12.45
N ALA A 296 18.43 -21.40 11.95
CA ALA A 296 19.85 -21.06 12.03
C ALA A 296 20.26 -20.84 13.49
N ARG A 297 19.47 -20.04 14.22
CA ARG A 297 19.67 -19.79 15.65
C ARG A 297 19.54 -21.08 16.46
N SER A 298 18.51 -21.89 16.19
CA SER A 298 18.29 -23.17 16.88
C SER A 298 19.43 -24.18 16.66
N LEU A 299 20.07 -24.16 15.49
CA LEU A 299 21.25 -24.99 15.23
C LEU A 299 22.49 -24.43 15.94
N ASN A 300 22.70 -23.12 15.87
CA ASN A 300 23.81 -22.45 16.54
C ASN A 300 23.79 -22.69 18.06
N GLU A 301 22.63 -22.54 18.70
CA GLU A 301 22.46 -22.81 20.14
C GLU A 301 22.78 -24.27 20.48
N ARG A 302 22.38 -25.24 19.62
CA ARG A 302 22.71 -26.66 19.80
C ARG A 302 24.20 -26.95 19.63
N LEU A 303 24.86 -26.29 18.68
CA LEU A 303 26.31 -26.42 18.46
C LEU A 303 27.11 -25.84 19.63
N LEU A 304 26.76 -24.63 20.08
CA LEU A 304 27.37 -23.99 21.24
C LEU A 304 27.22 -24.84 22.51
N LYS A 305 26.04 -25.43 22.72
CA LYS A 305 25.81 -26.33 23.87
C LYS A 305 26.70 -27.57 23.82
N ARG A 306 26.92 -28.16 22.63
CA ARG A 306 27.83 -29.32 22.47
C ARG A 306 29.30 -28.94 22.65
N MET A 307 29.70 -27.76 22.21
CA MET A 307 31.09 -27.29 22.36
C MET A 307 31.42 -27.03 23.83
N ARG A 308 30.52 -26.39 24.59
CA ARG A 308 30.67 -26.20 26.05
C ARG A 308 30.74 -27.53 26.80
N ALA A 309 29.85 -28.47 26.48
CA ALA A 309 29.90 -29.79 27.11
C ALA A 309 31.21 -30.56 26.82
N ARG A 310 31.88 -30.29 25.69
CA ARG A 310 33.20 -30.88 25.39
C ARG A 310 34.34 -30.16 26.11
N SER A 311 34.27 -28.84 26.28
CA SER A 311 35.28 -28.10 27.05
C SER A 311 35.23 -28.48 28.53
N ASP A 312 34.04 -28.60 29.12
CA ASP A 312 33.88 -28.94 30.54
C ASP A 312 34.41 -30.36 30.85
N VAL A 313 34.23 -31.31 29.91
CA VAL A 313 34.79 -32.66 30.03
C VAL A 313 36.30 -32.67 29.89
N GLN A 314 36.86 -31.81 29.04
CA GLN A 314 38.30 -31.72 28.83
C GLN A 314 39.00 -31.00 30.00
N GLU A 315 38.38 -29.97 30.57
CA GLU A 315 38.83 -29.26 31.77
C GLU A 315 38.77 -30.19 32.99
N TYR A 316 37.70 -30.98 33.15
CA TYR A 316 37.62 -32.03 34.18
C TYR A 316 38.75 -33.08 34.05
N LEU A 317 39.06 -33.52 32.83
CA LEU A 317 40.14 -34.50 32.59
C LEU A 317 41.55 -33.92 32.74
N GLU A 318 41.74 -32.61 32.59
CA GLU A 318 43.01 -31.92 32.80
C GLU A 318 43.25 -31.56 34.28
N GLU A 319 42.18 -31.46 35.09
CA GLU A 319 42.27 -31.29 36.55
C GLU A 319 42.43 -32.63 37.32
N ASP A 320 42.20 -33.77 36.65
CA ASP A 320 42.27 -35.14 37.21
C ASP A 320 43.71 -35.72 37.20
N TYR A 321 44.68 -34.95 37.71
CA TYR A 321 46.03 -35.45 38.02
C TYR A 321 46.19 -35.64 39.55
N GLU A 322 45.87 -36.85 40.04
CA GLU A 322 46.47 -37.45 41.24
C GLU A 322 47.69 -38.32 40.88
#